data_AF-A0A8S1UYT9-F1
#
_entry.id   AF-A0A8S1UYT9-F1
#
_cell.length_a   1.000
_cell.length_b   1.000
_cell.length_c   1.000
_cell.angle_alpha   90.00
_cell.angle_beta   90.00
_cell.angle_gamma   90.00
#
_symmetry.space_group_name_H-M   'P 1'
#
loop_
_entity.id
_entity.type
_entity.pdbx_description
1 polymer ?
#
loop_
_entity_poly.entity_id
_entity_poly.type
_entity_poly.pdbx_seq_one_letter_code
_entity_poly.pdbx_strand_id
1 'polypeptide(L)'
;MHKQLPNYIFTPFTHYVTKTPEKAINTSPFRGCSFSDKQSMTPKKQNIVYHYGQQTINQNTKPQIPNYENASPLVHETKEHLMQRVYNLEDNLRDIVKKYDQLKEDLERERTLKCDTNRSYSQLCQRYQDQEREVSKHQQAAKSKENMYKQVQREFQEQKEKWNAMSNEIQEQKKVQEKLQMILKQKEREINDFKLQLKQEREIRLSENYRLVQEFTQTYKDLTIQNDQLIQENTQLKTLILDIDNQAQPYSSANQSQQNIQPDSDYLEDPQLRQIVQQYLTKNEEGYLDQISDKQLRAALSIIKEIFQTVTSQQLKEIKSQQFQQPKQISEEIEINLQEARKKREFLIKEIKNKMDRIVKSKEFDLIEFNELQKEIQEIKQQYSTVENLIQEMEQQLILNPHRNSCVSFDDHEFQ
;
A
#
# COMPACT_ATOMS: atom_id res chain seq x y z
N MET A 1 7.73 32.93 32.52
CA MET A 1 6.92 32.05 33.41
C MET A 1 5.52 32.64 33.42
N HIS A 2 4.40 32.02 33.07
CA HIS A 2 3.94 30.63 33.13
C HIS A 2 3.09 30.28 31.90
N LYS A 3 3.10 29.00 31.50
CA LYS A 3 2.17 28.40 30.53
C LYS A 3 0.85 28.07 31.24
N GLN A 4 -0.28 28.48 30.68
CA GLN A 4 -1.61 27.99 31.07
C GLN A 4 -1.97 26.75 30.24
N LEU A 5 -2.42 25.70 30.92
CA LEU A 5 -3.01 24.47 30.38
C LEU A 5 -4.53 24.52 30.59
N PRO A 6 -5.36 23.91 29.71
CA PRO A 6 -6.81 23.93 29.84
C PRO A 6 -7.35 22.85 30.80
N ASN A 7 -8.48 23.22 31.42
CA ASN A 7 -9.26 22.50 32.42
C ASN A 7 -9.63 21.05 32.01
N TYR A 8 -9.28 20.09 32.86
CA TYR A 8 -9.88 18.75 32.88
C TYR A 8 -11.08 18.72 33.81
N ILE A 9 -12.18 18.15 33.32
CA ILE A 9 -13.42 17.88 34.06
C ILE A 9 -13.15 16.77 35.09
N PHE A 10 -13.43 17.08 36.36
CA PHE A 10 -13.39 16.16 37.49
C PHE A 10 -14.61 15.22 37.48
N THR A 11 -14.36 13.91 37.56
CA THR A 11 -15.35 12.95 38.08
C THR A 11 -14.91 12.47 39.47
N PRO A 12 -15.82 12.36 40.45
CA PRO A 12 -15.44 12.03 41.83
C PRO A 12 -15.24 10.51 42.00
N PHE A 13 -14.08 10.13 42.54
CA PHE A 13 -13.78 8.78 42.98
C PHE A 13 -14.33 8.52 44.38
N THR A 14 -15.01 7.38 44.53
CA THR A 14 -15.44 6.82 45.81
C THR A 14 -14.29 6.06 46.47
N HIS A 15 -13.84 6.53 47.64
CA HIS A 15 -12.98 5.75 48.53
C HIS A 15 -13.32 6.05 49.99
N TYR A 16 -13.73 5.03 50.74
CA TYR A 16 -13.38 4.72 52.15
C TYR A 16 -13.79 3.25 52.39
N VAL A 17 -12.88 2.26 52.30
CA VAL A 17 -11.94 1.73 53.30
C VAL A 17 -12.61 0.94 54.43
N THR A 18 -12.37 -0.38 54.50
CA THR A 18 -12.15 -1.11 55.77
C THR A 18 -11.15 -2.27 55.60
N LYS A 19 -9.96 -2.01 56.15
CA LYS A 19 -8.87 -2.85 56.69
C LYS A 19 -8.96 -4.39 56.56
N THR A 20 -7.93 -4.97 55.92
CA THR A 20 -7.43 -6.34 56.16
C THR A 20 -6.52 -6.39 57.40
N PRO A 21 -6.34 -7.58 57.99
CA PRO A 21 -4.98 -8.08 58.11
C PRO A 21 -4.81 -9.57 57.70
N GLU A 22 -3.78 -9.76 56.90
CA GLU A 22 -2.89 -10.92 56.66
C GLU A 22 -3.14 -12.26 57.38
N LYS A 23 -3.07 -13.36 56.62
CA LYS A 23 -1.91 -14.29 56.66
C LYS A 23 -1.95 -15.29 55.49
N ALA A 24 -0.72 -15.68 55.08
CA ALA A 24 -0.30 -16.56 54.00
C ALA A 24 -1.15 -17.83 53.79
N ILE A 25 -1.19 -18.43 52.59
CA ILE A 25 -0.29 -19.53 52.13
C ILE A 25 -0.52 -19.65 50.61
N ASN A 26 0.42 -19.30 49.74
CA ASN A 26 1.51 -20.10 49.16
C ASN A 26 1.13 -21.47 48.55
N THR A 27 1.65 -21.73 47.35
CA THR A 27 1.83 -23.03 46.67
C THR A 27 0.63 -23.71 45.98
N SER A 28 0.58 -23.55 44.65
CA SER A 28 0.57 -24.69 43.71
C SER A 28 2.03 -25.16 43.52
N PRO A 29 2.43 -26.36 43.04
CA PRO A 29 1.67 -27.53 42.55
C PRO A 29 2.13 -28.88 43.17
N PHE A 30 1.33 -29.96 43.15
CA PHE A 30 1.87 -31.33 43.05
C PHE A 30 0.81 -32.39 42.67
N ARG A 31 1.28 -33.37 41.88
CA ARG A 31 0.65 -34.62 41.44
C ARG A 31 0.51 -35.60 42.61
N GLY A 32 -0.48 -36.49 42.55
CA GLY A 32 -0.36 -37.82 43.18
C GLY A 32 -1.67 -38.49 43.61
N CYS A 33 -2.09 -39.48 42.81
CA CYS A 33 -2.63 -40.80 43.22
C CYS A 33 -3.90 -40.85 44.09
N SER A 34 -5.09 -41.14 43.54
CA SER A 34 -5.62 -42.46 43.13
C SER A 34 -6.39 -43.19 44.24
N PHE A 35 -7.72 -43.18 44.15
CA PHE A 35 -8.66 -44.30 44.40
C PHE A 35 -9.97 -43.85 43.70
N SER A 36 -10.34 -44.44 42.55
CA SER A 36 -11.28 -45.55 42.49
C SER A 36 -12.31 -45.50 43.63
N ASP A 37 -13.44 -44.85 43.39
CA ASP A 37 -14.73 -45.47 43.71
C ASP A 37 -15.77 -44.99 42.70
N LYS A 38 -16.11 -45.90 41.80
CA LYS A 38 -17.36 -45.84 41.05
C LYS A 38 -18.50 -45.96 42.07
N GLN A 39 -18.98 -44.84 42.62
CA GLN A 39 -20.33 -44.84 43.18
C GLN A 39 -21.31 -44.70 42.02
N SER A 40 -21.70 -45.86 41.49
CA SER A 40 -22.98 -46.01 40.82
C SER A 40 -24.07 -45.58 41.79
N MET A 41 -24.62 -44.37 41.61
CA MET A 41 -25.94 -44.05 42.15
C MET A 41 -26.99 -44.79 41.32
N THR A 42 -27.05 -46.11 41.47
CA THR A 42 -28.26 -46.88 41.19
C THR A 42 -29.33 -46.32 42.13
N PRO A 43 -30.47 -45.84 41.60
CA PRO A 43 -31.58 -45.49 42.47
C PRO A 43 -32.00 -46.77 43.18
N LYS A 44 -31.91 -46.81 44.51
CA LYS A 44 -32.61 -47.83 45.28
C LYS A 44 -34.09 -47.65 44.94
N LYS A 45 -34.60 -48.50 44.04
CA LYS A 45 -36.01 -48.87 44.04
C LYS A 45 -36.28 -49.43 45.43
N GLN A 46 -36.68 -48.57 46.36
CA GLN A 46 -37.56 -49.02 47.43
C GLN A 46 -38.82 -49.45 46.69
N ASN A 47 -38.95 -50.76 46.48
CA ASN A 47 -40.26 -51.34 46.31
C ASN A 47 -41.05 -50.87 47.53
N ILE A 48 -41.91 -49.88 47.34
CA ILE A 48 -43.03 -49.64 48.23
C ILE A 48 -43.88 -50.90 48.05
N VAL A 49 -43.54 -51.92 48.82
CA VAL A 49 -44.42 -53.06 49.03
C VAL A 49 -45.61 -52.44 49.72
N TYR A 50 -46.68 -52.23 48.96
CA TYR A 50 -47.99 -52.17 49.57
C TYR A 50 -48.12 -53.48 50.34
N HIS A 51 -47.98 -53.43 51.66
CA HIS A 51 -48.54 -54.45 52.53
C HIS A 51 -50.06 -54.32 52.36
N TYR A 52 -50.58 -54.82 51.24
CA TYR A 52 -51.81 -55.58 51.32
C TYR A 52 -51.47 -56.66 52.33
N GLY A 53 -51.96 -56.50 53.56
CA GLY A 53 -52.00 -57.60 54.49
C GLY A 53 -52.68 -58.74 53.76
N GLN A 54 -51.89 -59.67 53.20
CA GLN A 54 -52.33 -61.03 53.05
C GLN A 54 -52.63 -61.45 54.48
N GLN A 55 -53.90 -61.29 54.88
CA GLN A 55 -54.50 -62.18 55.83
C GLN A 55 -54.38 -63.55 55.17
N THR A 56 -53.26 -64.21 55.43
CA THR A 56 -53.23 -65.66 55.46
C THR A 56 -54.35 -66.03 56.40
N ILE A 57 -55.44 -66.54 55.82
CA ILE A 57 -56.47 -67.22 56.57
C ILE A 57 -55.73 -68.35 57.27
N ASN A 58 -55.46 -68.15 58.56
CA ASN A 58 -54.95 -69.18 59.42
C ASN A 58 -56.08 -70.22 59.53
N GLN A 59 -56.14 -71.16 58.59
CA GLN A 59 -57.09 -72.29 58.58
C GLN A 59 -56.70 -73.34 59.65
N ASN A 60 -56.39 -72.90 60.86
CA ASN A 60 -56.12 -73.79 61.97
C ASN A 60 -56.54 -73.16 63.30
N THR A 61 -57.84 -72.89 63.39
CA THR A 61 -58.56 -73.05 64.64
C THR A 61 -59.82 -73.83 64.29
N LYS A 62 -59.72 -75.16 64.32
CA LYS A 62 -60.89 -75.95 64.69
C LYS A 62 -61.46 -75.28 65.94
N PRO A 63 -62.73 -74.85 65.98
CA PRO A 63 -63.35 -74.68 67.27
C PRO A 63 -63.26 -76.06 67.93
N GLN A 64 -62.50 -76.16 69.04
CA GLN A 64 -62.77 -77.21 70.00
C GLN A 64 -64.19 -76.95 70.47
N ILE A 65 -65.16 -77.52 69.76
CA ILE A 65 -66.48 -77.77 70.30
C ILE A 65 -66.20 -78.70 71.48
N PRO A 66 -66.50 -78.31 72.73
CA PRO A 66 -66.45 -79.27 73.82
C PRO A 66 -67.40 -80.40 73.42
N ASN A 67 -66.88 -81.62 73.31
CA ASN A 67 -67.72 -82.81 73.29
C ASN A 67 -68.46 -82.83 74.62
N TYR A 68 -69.67 -82.27 74.64
CA TYR A 68 -70.66 -82.61 75.65
C TYR A 68 -71.13 -84.02 75.30
N GLU A 69 -70.43 -85.02 75.84
CA GLU A 69 -71.06 -86.32 76.02
C GLU A 69 -72.35 -86.09 76.80
N ASN A 70 -73.47 -86.55 76.22
CA ASN A 70 -74.76 -86.60 76.87
C ASN A 70 -74.67 -87.52 78.09
N ALA A 71 -74.30 -86.94 79.23
CA ALA A 71 -74.69 -87.41 80.54
C ALA A 71 -75.38 -86.24 81.23
N SER A 72 -76.71 -86.18 81.09
CA SER A 72 -77.52 -85.43 82.04
C SER A 72 -77.30 -86.01 83.44
N PRO A 73 -77.14 -85.15 84.44
CA PRO A 73 -78.09 -85.16 85.51
C PRO A 73 -78.86 -83.85 85.47
N LEU A 74 -80.18 -83.94 85.52
CA LEU A 74 -81.04 -82.80 85.88
C LEU A 74 -80.61 -82.31 87.27
N VAL A 75 -79.67 -81.38 87.32
CA VAL A 75 -79.46 -80.53 88.48
C VAL A 75 -80.48 -79.40 88.31
N HIS A 76 -81.48 -79.35 89.19
CA HIS A 76 -82.36 -78.18 89.28
C HIS A 76 -81.48 -76.97 89.66
N GLU A 77 -81.15 -76.14 88.68
CA GLU A 77 -80.51 -74.85 88.91
C GLU A 77 -81.43 -74.03 89.83
N THR A 78 -80.90 -73.55 90.96
CA THR A 78 -81.67 -72.72 91.87
C THR A 78 -82.03 -71.41 91.16
N LYS A 79 -83.22 -70.86 91.45
CA LYS A 79 -83.69 -69.58 90.87
C LYS A 79 -82.63 -68.46 90.98
N GLU A 80 -81.83 -68.50 92.03
CA GLU A 80 -80.76 -67.55 92.30
C GLU A 80 -79.56 -67.70 91.34
N HIS A 81 -79.14 -68.92 91.00
CA HIS A 81 -78.12 -69.18 89.98
C HIS A 81 -78.57 -68.77 88.58
N LEU A 82 -79.83 -69.04 88.23
CA LEU A 82 -80.39 -68.60 86.95
C LEU A 82 -80.41 -67.07 86.86
N MET A 83 -80.83 -66.37 87.91
CA MET A 83 -80.82 -64.90 87.96
C MET A 83 -79.39 -64.36 87.83
N GLN A 84 -78.42 -64.93 88.54
CA GLN A 84 -77.01 -64.52 88.46
C GLN A 84 -76.43 -64.73 87.06
N ARG A 85 -76.78 -65.83 86.39
CA ARG A 85 -76.37 -66.08 85.00
C ARG A 85 -77.01 -65.08 84.03
N VAL A 86 -78.28 -64.73 84.21
CA VAL A 86 -78.95 -63.69 83.42
C VAL A 86 -78.27 -62.33 83.63
N TYR A 87 -77.98 -61.93 84.87
CA TYR A 87 -77.24 -60.69 85.14
C TYR A 87 -75.85 -60.68 84.51
N ASN A 88 -75.09 -61.78 84.61
CA ASN A 88 -73.79 -61.92 83.96
C ASN A 88 -73.90 -61.84 82.43
N LEU A 89 -74.95 -62.41 81.83
CA LEU A 89 -75.20 -62.31 80.39
C LEU A 89 -75.59 -60.88 79.98
N GLU A 90 -76.39 -60.19 80.78
CA GLU A 90 -76.72 -58.78 80.57
C GLU A 90 -75.49 -57.88 80.67
N ASP A 91 -74.62 -58.11 81.65
CA ASP A 91 -73.36 -57.36 81.78
C ASP A 91 -72.39 -57.65 80.64
N ASN A 92 -72.27 -58.92 80.22
CA ASN A 92 -71.50 -59.28 79.03
C ASN A 92 -72.08 -58.63 77.76
N LEU A 93 -73.40 -58.58 77.61
CA LEU A 93 -74.04 -57.90 76.48
C LEU A 93 -73.78 -56.38 76.53
N ARG A 94 -73.88 -55.76 77.72
CA ARG A 94 -73.53 -54.35 77.91
C ARG A 94 -72.07 -54.07 77.53
N ASP A 95 -71.14 -54.93 77.91
CA ASP A 95 -69.73 -54.78 77.57
C ASP A 95 -69.42 -55.04 76.09
N ILE A 96 -70.12 -56.00 75.46
CA ILE A 96 -70.02 -56.24 74.00
C ILE A 96 -70.53 -55.02 73.23
N VAL A 97 -71.67 -54.44 73.64
CA VAL A 97 -72.23 -53.24 72.99
C VAL A 97 -71.27 -52.06 73.13
N LYS A 98 -70.70 -51.81 74.33
CA LYS A 98 -69.68 -50.77 74.52
C LYS A 98 -68.46 -50.96 73.63
N LYS A 99 -67.94 -52.20 73.54
CA LYS A 99 -66.80 -52.51 72.66
C LYS A 99 -67.14 -52.33 71.18
N TYR A 100 -68.35 -52.68 70.77
CA TYR A 100 -68.83 -52.48 69.41
C TYR A 100 -68.94 -51.00 69.06
N ASP A 101 -69.53 -50.18 69.93
CA ASP A 101 -69.64 -48.74 69.74
C ASP A 101 -68.25 -48.08 69.67
N GLN A 102 -67.33 -48.48 70.56
CA GLN A 102 -65.94 -48.02 70.52
C GLN A 102 -65.24 -48.40 69.21
N LEU A 103 -65.39 -49.65 68.75
CA LEU A 103 -64.80 -50.11 67.49
C LEU A 103 -65.38 -49.37 66.29
N LYS A 104 -66.68 -49.03 66.32
CA LYS A 104 -67.33 -48.22 65.28
C LYS A 104 -66.77 -46.80 65.23
N GLU A 105 -66.54 -46.17 66.39
CA GLU A 105 -65.90 -44.85 66.47
C GLU A 105 -64.43 -44.87 66.04
N ASP A 106 -63.68 -45.91 66.39
CA ASP A 106 -62.29 -46.10 65.97
C ASP A 106 -62.20 -46.28 64.45
N LEU A 107 -63.12 -47.08 63.87
CA LEU A 107 -63.19 -47.27 62.41
C LEU A 107 -63.53 -45.96 61.67
N GLU A 108 -64.44 -45.15 62.21
CA GLU A 108 -64.77 -43.86 61.62
C GLU A 108 -63.57 -42.90 61.70
N ARG A 109 -62.84 -42.87 62.82
CA ARG A 109 -61.58 -42.11 62.97
C ARG A 109 -60.51 -42.57 61.99
N GLU A 110 -60.32 -43.88 61.79
CA GLU A 110 -59.39 -44.40 60.78
C GLU A 110 -59.79 -44.00 59.36
N ARG A 111 -61.09 -44.02 59.03
CA ARG A 111 -61.59 -43.56 57.72
C ARG A 111 -61.27 -42.09 57.50
N THR A 112 -61.53 -41.23 58.49
CA THR A 112 -61.19 -39.80 58.41
C THR A 112 -59.68 -39.60 58.24
N LEU A 113 -58.86 -40.27 59.05
CA LEU A 113 -57.40 -40.19 58.97
C LEU A 113 -56.87 -40.62 57.59
N LYS A 114 -57.44 -41.67 57.01
CA LYS A 114 -57.08 -42.14 55.67
C LYS A 114 -57.47 -41.12 54.59
N CYS A 115 -58.67 -40.52 54.69
CA CYS A 115 -59.10 -39.46 53.79
C CYS A 115 -58.17 -38.24 53.86
N ASP A 116 -57.81 -37.80 55.07
CA ASP A 116 -56.90 -36.67 55.28
C ASP A 116 -55.50 -36.98 54.74
N THR A 117 -54.98 -38.17 55.00
CA THR A 117 -53.68 -38.62 54.49
C THR A 117 -53.66 -38.66 52.96
N ASN A 118 -54.71 -39.18 52.33
CA ASN A 118 -54.84 -39.19 50.87
C ASN A 118 -54.90 -37.78 50.29
N ARG A 119 -55.61 -36.86 50.97
CA ARG A 119 -55.67 -35.45 50.57
C ARG A 119 -54.30 -34.79 50.67
N SER A 120 -53.58 -34.97 51.78
CA SER A 120 -52.22 -34.46 51.96
C SER A 120 -51.24 -35.02 50.92
N TYR A 121 -51.33 -36.32 50.62
CA TYR A 121 -50.52 -36.95 49.58
C TYR A 121 -50.80 -36.33 48.20
N SER A 122 -52.07 -36.15 47.85
CA SER A 122 -52.48 -35.55 46.58
C SER A 122 -51.99 -34.10 46.45
N GLN A 123 -52.08 -33.32 47.52
CA GLN A 123 -51.54 -31.96 47.58
C GLN A 123 -50.02 -31.93 47.44
N LEU A 124 -49.31 -32.89 48.06
CA LEU A 124 -47.86 -33.01 47.94
C LEU A 124 -47.43 -33.36 46.51
N CYS A 125 -48.12 -34.32 45.87
CA CYS A 125 -47.89 -34.67 44.47
C CYS A 125 -48.10 -33.46 43.55
N GLN A 126 -49.16 -32.68 43.77
CA GLN A 126 -49.41 -31.46 43.00
C GLN A 126 -48.26 -30.45 43.16
N ARG A 127 -47.83 -30.17 44.41
CA ARG A 127 -46.71 -29.26 44.67
C ARG A 127 -45.42 -29.72 44.01
N TYR A 128 -45.16 -31.04 44.01
CA TYR A 128 -43.99 -31.60 43.33
C TYR A 128 -44.04 -31.35 41.82
N GLN A 129 -45.19 -31.61 41.18
CA GLN A 129 -45.37 -31.33 39.74
C GLN A 129 -45.26 -29.83 39.42
N ASP A 130 -45.74 -28.96 40.30
CA ASP A 130 -45.60 -27.52 40.14
C ASP A 130 -44.13 -27.10 40.22
N GLN A 131 -43.37 -27.63 41.19
CA GLN A 131 -41.93 -27.39 41.32
C GLN A 131 -41.14 -27.92 40.12
N GLU A 132 -41.46 -29.11 39.61
CA GLU A 132 -40.82 -29.69 38.43
C GLU A 132 -41.03 -28.80 37.19
N ARG A 133 -42.25 -28.25 37.02
CA ARG A 133 -42.54 -27.28 35.96
C ARG A 133 -41.76 -25.99 36.12
N GLU A 134 -41.65 -25.44 37.34
CA GLU A 134 -40.85 -24.23 37.59
C GLU A 134 -39.36 -24.47 37.32
N VAL A 135 -38.80 -25.61 37.73
CA VAL A 135 -37.41 -25.98 37.40
C VAL A 135 -37.21 -26.05 35.89
N SER A 136 -38.13 -26.67 35.15
CA SER A 136 -38.06 -26.73 33.68
C SER A 136 -38.09 -25.34 33.04
N LYS A 137 -38.95 -24.43 33.54
CA LYS A 137 -38.97 -23.03 33.08
C LYS A 137 -37.65 -22.33 33.34
N HIS A 138 -37.09 -22.48 34.54
CA HIS A 138 -35.80 -21.88 34.89
C HIS A 138 -34.64 -22.44 34.05
N GLN A 139 -34.64 -23.74 33.75
CA GLN A 139 -33.63 -24.34 32.87
C GLN A 139 -33.73 -23.81 31.44
N GLN A 140 -34.93 -23.64 30.89
CA GLN A 140 -35.12 -23.03 29.58
C GLN A 140 -34.66 -21.57 29.56
N ALA A 141 -35.01 -20.80 30.60
CA ALA A 141 -34.55 -19.41 30.74
C ALA A 141 -33.02 -19.32 30.86
N ALA A 142 -32.38 -20.24 31.60
CA ALA A 142 -30.93 -20.30 31.72
C ALA A 142 -30.25 -20.60 30.38
N LYS A 143 -30.75 -21.57 29.61
CA LYS A 143 -30.26 -21.88 28.26
C LYS A 143 -30.40 -20.69 27.30
N SER A 144 -31.53 -20.00 27.35
CA SER A 144 -31.76 -18.80 26.54
C SER A 144 -30.74 -17.69 26.88
N LYS A 145 -30.51 -17.43 28.17
CA LYS A 145 -29.49 -16.49 28.63
C LYS A 145 -28.09 -16.89 28.20
N GLU A 146 -27.73 -18.17 28.34
CA GLU A 146 -26.43 -18.69 27.89
C GLU A 146 -26.20 -18.44 26.39
N ASN A 147 -27.22 -18.69 25.57
CA ASN A 147 -27.15 -18.41 24.13
C ASN A 147 -26.96 -16.92 23.83
N MET A 148 -27.67 -16.03 24.54
CA MET A 148 -27.45 -14.59 24.42
C MET A 148 -26.03 -14.19 24.83
N TYR A 149 -25.51 -14.72 25.94
CA TYR A 149 -24.13 -14.43 26.37
C TYR A 149 -23.11 -14.88 25.32
N LYS A 150 -23.28 -16.07 24.74
CA LYS A 150 -22.41 -16.55 23.65
C LYS A 150 -22.51 -15.69 22.39
N GLN A 151 -23.68 -15.11 22.11
CA GLN A 151 -23.84 -14.17 21.00
C GLN A 151 -23.11 -12.85 21.28
N VAL A 152 -23.38 -12.23 22.44
CA VAL A 152 -22.71 -10.99 22.85
C VAL A 152 -21.19 -11.15 22.91
N GLN A 153 -20.69 -12.31 23.36
CA GLN A 153 -19.27 -12.60 23.38
C GLN A 153 -18.66 -12.66 21.97
N ARG A 154 -19.38 -13.22 20.99
CA ARG A 154 -18.95 -13.24 19.59
C ARG A 154 -18.93 -11.84 19.00
N GLU A 155 -20.00 -11.08 19.18
CA GLU A 155 -20.10 -9.69 18.71
C GLU A 155 -18.99 -8.82 19.32
N PHE A 156 -18.67 -9.00 20.61
CA PHE A 156 -17.58 -8.30 21.27
C PHE A 156 -16.21 -8.66 20.68
N GLN A 157 -15.97 -9.94 20.39
CA GLN A 157 -14.73 -10.39 19.77
C GLN A 157 -14.56 -9.81 18.36
N GLU A 158 -15.62 -9.82 17.55
CA GLU A 158 -15.63 -9.19 16.22
C GLU A 158 -15.35 -7.68 16.29
N GLN A 159 -15.97 -6.97 17.24
CA GLN A 159 -15.70 -5.55 17.43
C GLN A 159 -14.25 -5.28 17.86
N LYS A 160 -13.70 -6.12 18.74
CA LYS A 160 -12.29 -6.03 19.15
C LYS A 160 -11.34 -6.23 17.97
N GLU A 161 -11.62 -7.17 17.08
CA GLU A 161 -10.83 -7.41 15.87
C GLU A 161 -10.90 -6.22 14.91
N LYS A 162 -12.10 -5.67 14.67
CA LYS A 162 -12.29 -4.45 13.87
C LYS A 162 -11.53 -3.26 14.46
N TRP A 163 -11.59 -3.08 15.77
CA TRP A 163 -10.87 -2.01 16.46
C TRP A 163 -9.34 -2.15 16.31
N ASN A 164 -8.82 -3.38 16.46
CA ASN A 164 -7.40 -3.64 16.29
C ASN A 164 -6.94 -3.41 14.83
N ALA A 165 -7.73 -3.81 13.85
CA ALA A 165 -7.44 -3.56 12.44
C ALA A 165 -7.37 -2.05 12.14
N MET A 166 -8.37 -1.30 12.60
CA MET A 166 -8.40 0.16 12.46
C MET A 166 -7.22 0.85 13.19
N SER A 167 -6.87 0.38 14.39
CA SER A 167 -5.72 0.91 15.12
C SER A 167 -4.39 0.66 14.38
N ASN A 168 -4.24 -0.51 13.77
CA ASN A 168 -3.06 -0.83 12.96
C ASN A 168 -2.99 0.03 11.70
N GLU A 169 -4.12 0.27 11.04
CA GLU A 169 -4.21 1.15 9.87
C GLU A 169 -3.79 2.58 10.23
N ILE A 170 -4.30 3.14 11.33
CA ILE A 170 -3.91 4.48 11.81
C ILE A 170 -2.40 4.54 12.07
N GLN A 171 -1.82 3.50 12.67
CA GLN A 171 -0.38 3.46 12.92
C GLN A 171 0.44 3.45 11.63
N GLU A 172 -0.02 2.72 10.60
CA GLU A 172 0.67 2.68 9.32
C GLU A 172 0.53 4.00 8.56
N GLN A 173 -0.65 4.61 8.55
CA GLN A 173 -0.86 5.96 8.00
C GLN A 173 0.08 6.99 8.63
N LYS A 174 0.30 6.91 9.96
CA LYS A 174 1.24 7.79 10.66
C LYS A 174 2.68 7.60 10.16
N LYS A 175 3.14 6.36 9.96
CA LYS A 175 4.48 6.10 9.41
C LYS A 175 4.62 6.64 7.98
N VAL A 176 3.58 6.49 7.15
CA VAL A 176 3.58 7.04 5.79
C VAL A 176 3.65 8.57 5.82
N GLN A 177 2.91 9.22 6.71
CA GLN A 177 2.96 10.66 6.90
C GLN A 177 4.36 11.15 7.32
N GLU A 178 5.02 10.44 8.24
CA GLU A 178 6.39 10.75 8.67
C GLU A 178 7.39 10.62 7.50
N LYS A 179 7.25 9.58 6.67
CA LYS A 179 8.06 9.42 5.45
C LYS A 179 7.84 10.56 4.46
N LEU A 180 6.60 10.92 4.18
CA LEU A 180 6.26 12.03 3.28
C LEU A 180 6.82 13.36 3.80
N GLN A 181 6.77 13.60 5.11
CA GLN A 181 7.34 14.80 5.72
C GLN A 181 8.86 14.86 5.56
N MET A 182 9.57 13.74 5.67
CA MET A 182 11.01 13.68 5.40
C MET A 182 11.32 13.99 3.93
N ILE A 183 10.57 13.40 2.99
CA ILE A 183 10.74 13.66 1.56
C ILE A 183 10.50 15.14 1.26
N LEU A 184 9.45 15.75 1.81
CA LEU A 184 9.16 17.18 1.63
C LEU A 184 10.33 18.04 2.12
N LYS A 185 10.85 17.79 3.33
CA LYS A 185 12.02 18.52 3.85
C LYS A 185 13.25 18.34 2.98
N GLN A 186 13.46 17.16 2.39
CA GLN A 186 14.56 16.93 1.47
C GLN A 186 14.36 17.74 0.18
N LYS A 187 13.17 17.71 -0.41
CA LYS A 187 12.87 18.47 -1.63
C LYS A 187 12.94 19.98 -1.43
N GLU A 188 12.54 20.49 -0.26
CA GLU A 188 12.74 21.89 0.09
C GLU A 188 14.23 22.28 0.12
N ARG A 189 15.11 21.40 0.61
CA ARG A 189 16.57 21.64 0.56
C ARG A 189 17.08 21.63 -0.87
N GLU A 190 16.73 20.61 -1.66
CA GLU A 190 17.14 20.52 -3.06
C GLU A 190 16.71 21.77 -3.86
N ILE A 191 15.49 22.27 -3.66
CA ILE A 191 15.00 23.50 -4.30
C ILE A 191 15.83 24.72 -3.88
N ASN A 192 16.20 24.83 -2.60
CA ASN A 192 17.01 25.95 -2.13
C ASN A 192 18.44 25.89 -2.68
N ASP A 193 19.01 24.68 -2.79
CA ASP A 193 20.32 24.47 -3.40
C ASP A 193 20.30 24.85 -4.90
N PHE A 194 19.26 24.43 -5.63
CA PHE A 194 19.09 24.84 -7.04
C PHE A 194 18.90 26.35 -7.20
N LYS A 195 18.15 27.02 -6.30
CA LYS A 195 18.04 28.48 -6.30
C LYS A 195 19.39 29.16 -6.10
N LEU A 196 20.23 28.61 -5.21
CA LEU A 196 21.57 29.14 -4.97
C LEU A 196 22.47 28.96 -6.21
N GLN A 197 22.46 27.78 -6.83
CA GLN A 197 23.20 27.50 -8.07
C GLN A 197 22.78 28.44 -9.20
N LEU A 198 21.47 28.63 -9.41
CA LEU A 198 20.95 29.56 -10.41
C LEU A 198 21.40 31.00 -10.18
N LYS A 199 21.47 31.43 -8.91
CA LYS A 199 21.97 32.77 -8.57
C LYS A 199 23.45 32.91 -8.91
N GLN A 200 24.27 31.93 -8.54
CA GLN A 200 25.71 31.91 -8.84
C GLN A 200 25.96 31.90 -10.35
N GLU A 201 25.22 31.08 -11.10
CA GLU A 201 25.40 30.99 -12.55
C GLU A 201 24.97 32.29 -13.26
N ARG A 202 23.93 32.95 -12.77
CA ARG A 202 23.54 34.28 -13.27
C ARG A 202 24.64 35.31 -13.04
N GLU A 203 25.28 35.30 -11.87
CA GLU A 203 26.40 36.19 -11.54
C GLU A 203 27.62 35.92 -12.45
N ILE A 204 27.95 34.65 -12.69
CA ILE A 204 29.02 34.24 -13.61
C ILE A 204 28.73 34.66 -15.05
N ARG A 205 27.52 34.42 -15.56
CA ARG A 205 27.16 34.85 -16.93
C ARG A 205 27.18 36.37 -17.07
N LEU A 206 26.80 37.10 -16.03
CA LEU A 206 26.84 38.55 -16.03
C LEU A 206 28.29 39.06 -16.10
N SER A 207 29.19 38.52 -15.28
CA SER A 207 30.61 38.90 -15.30
C SER A 207 31.27 38.55 -16.63
N GLU A 208 30.97 37.38 -17.19
CA GLU A 208 31.47 36.95 -18.49
C GLU A 208 30.96 37.84 -19.63
N ASN A 209 29.69 38.25 -19.58
CA ASN A 209 29.14 39.19 -20.54
C ASN A 209 29.87 40.55 -20.47
N TYR A 210 30.10 41.09 -19.27
CA TYR A 210 30.87 42.32 -19.12
C TYR A 210 32.29 42.19 -19.66
N ARG A 211 32.97 41.06 -19.42
CA ARG A 211 34.31 40.78 -19.97
C ARG A 211 34.28 40.79 -21.50
N LEU A 212 33.35 40.06 -22.11
CA LEU A 212 33.22 39.98 -23.58
C LEU A 212 32.90 41.34 -24.20
N VAL A 213 32.04 42.14 -23.57
CA VAL A 213 31.74 43.51 -24.04
C VAL A 213 32.99 44.40 -23.97
N GLN A 214 33.78 44.30 -22.90
CA GLN A 214 35.04 45.04 -22.79
C GLN A 214 36.05 44.61 -23.87
N GLU A 215 36.23 43.31 -24.07
CA GLU A 215 37.10 42.75 -25.10
C GLU A 215 36.68 43.21 -26.48
N PHE A 216 35.40 43.07 -26.82
CA PHE A 216 34.86 43.52 -28.11
C PHE A 216 35.06 45.03 -28.32
N THR A 217 34.79 45.84 -27.28
CA THR A 217 34.98 47.29 -27.36
C THR A 217 36.44 47.66 -27.58
N GLN A 218 37.37 46.95 -26.93
CA GLN A 218 38.79 47.20 -27.10
C GLN A 218 39.26 46.81 -28.50
N THR A 219 38.90 45.61 -28.97
CA THR A 219 39.24 45.15 -30.32
C THR A 219 38.67 46.09 -31.39
N TYR A 220 37.44 46.59 -31.20
CA TYR A 220 36.84 47.56 -32.13
C TYR A 220 37.65 48.87 -32.18
N LYS A 221 38.10 49.39 -31.03
CA LYS A 221 38.95 50.59 -30.98
C LYS A 221 40.29 50.36 -31.65
N ASP A 222 40.93 49.22 -31.39
CA ASP A 222 42.23 48.88 -31.97
C ASP A 222 42.12 48.75 -33.50
N LEU A 223 41.07 48.09 -34.00
CA LEU A 223 40.78 48.00 -35.44
C LEU A 223 40.48 49.36 -36.06
N THR A 224 39.78 50.24 -35.34
CA THR A 224 39.50 51.61 -35.82
C THR A 224 40.82 52.37 -36.00
N ILE A 225 41.72 52.29 -35.02
CA ILE A 225 43.05 52.93 -35.11
C ILE A 225 43.87 52.37 -36.28
N GLN A 226 43.89 51.04 -36.45
CA GLN A 226 44.58 50.41 -37.58
C GLN A 226 44.01 50.86 -38.93
N ASN A 227 42.68 50.97 -39.04
CA ASN A 227 42.05 51.44 -40.26
C ASN A 227 42.40 52.92 -40.56
N ASP A 228 42.40 53.77 -39.53
CA ASP A 228 42.83 55.17 -39.68
C ASP A 228 44.29 55.28 -40.14
N GLN A 229 45.18 54.43 -39.61
CA GLN A 229 46.58 54.33 -40.05
C GLN A 229 46.68 53.92 -41.53
N LEU A 230 45.95 52.88 -41.94
CA LEU A 230 45.91 52.42 -43.33
C LEU A 230 45.37 53.51 -44.27
N ILE A 231 44.37 54.28 -43.85
CA ILE A 231 43.85 55.42 -44.62
C ILE A 231 44.94 56.50 -44.78
N GLN A 232 45.69 56.81 -43.72
CA GLN A 232 46.81 57.76 -43.79
C GLN A 232 47.93 57.27 -44.72
N GLU A 233 48.35 56.01 -44.60
CA GLU A 233 49.36 55.39 -45.47
C GLU A 233 48.89 55.41 -46.94
N ASN A 234 47.63 55.07 -47.19
CA ASN A 234 47.04 55.13 -48.53
C ASN A 234 47.04 56.56 -49.10
N THR A 235 46.77 57.55 -48.26
CA THR A 235 46.81 58.96 -48.66
C THR A 235 48.23 59.41 -48.98
N GLN A 236 49.22 59.02 -48.17
CA GLN A 236 50.64 59.30 -48.43
C GLN A 236 51.10 58.64 -49.73
N LEU A 237 50.73 57.38 -49.98
CA LEU A 237 51.02 56.67 -51.23
C LEU A 237 50.44 57.40 -52.45
N LYS A 238 49.19 57.87 -52.38
CA LYS A 238 48.58 58.66 -53.46
C LYS A 238 49.35 59.94 -53.73
N THR A 239 49.77 60.65 -52.69
CA THR A 239 50.60 61.85 -52.82
C THR A 239 51.95 61.51 -53.47
N LEU A 240 52.60 60.43 -53.04
CA LEU A 240 53.89 60.00 -53.58
C LEU A 240 53.79 59.63 -55.07
N ILE A 241 52.73 58.93 -55.47
CA ILE A 241 52.44 58.60 -56.87
C ILE A 241 52.27 59.88 -57.68
N LEU A 242 51.49 60.84 -57.19
CA LEU A 242 51.31 62.13 -57.84
C LEU A 242 52.64 62.91 -57.94
N ASP A 243 53.50 62.84 -56.93
CA ASP A 243 54.82 63.47 -56.97
C ASP A 243 55.74 62.83 -58.03
N ILE A 244 55.67 61.50 -58.18
CA ILE A 244 56.38 60.76 -59.25
C ILE A 244 55.84 61.17 -60.63
N ASP A 245 54.51 61.23 -60.79
CA ASP A 245 53.87 61.62 -62.06
C ASP A 245 54.15 63.10 -62.43
N ASN A 246 54.35 63.97 -61.44
CA ASN A 246 54.68 65.38 -61.63
C ASN A 246 56.18 65.68 -61.78
N GLN A 247 57.06 64.70 -61.59
CA GLN A 247 58.48 64.86 -61.94
C GLN A 247 58.61 64.89 -63.47
N ALA A 248 59.09 66.03 -63.99
CA ALA A 248 59.38 66.18 -65.40
C ALA A 248 60.38 65.12 -65.86
N GLN A 249 59.91 64.18 -66.67
CA GLN A 249 60.76 63.24 -67.42
C GLN A 249 61.85 64.04 -68.15
N PRO A 250 63.14 63.83 -67.86
CA PRO A 250 64.18 64.38 -68.71
C PRO A 250 64.08 63.67 -70.07
N TYR A 251 63.75 64.44 -71.10
CA TYR A 251 63.74 64.00 -72.49
C TYR A 251 64.97 63.15 -72.81
N SER A 252 64.77 61.85 -73.09
CA SER A 252 65.57 61.11 -74.07
C SER A 252 65.02 59.71 -74.33
N SER A 253 65.05 59.33 -75.61
CA SER A 253 64.80 58.00 -76.19
C SER A 253 63.36 57.44 -76.19
N ALA A 254 62.56 57.97 -77.12
CA ALA A 254 61.75 57.08 -77.95
C ALA A 254 62.68 56.06 -78.65
N ASN A 255 62.28 54.79 -78.65
CA ASN A 255 62.99 53.61 -79.18
C ASN A 255 64.18 53.12 -78.35
N GLN A 256 63.92 52.23 -77.39
CA GLN A 256 64.68 50.98 -77.18
C GLN A 256 64.11 50.18 -75.99
N SER A 257 63.14 49.30 -76.28
CA SER A 257 62.92 48.02 -75.57
C SER A 257 61.75 47.24 -76.16
N GLN A 258 61.61 47.20 -77.49
CA GLN A 258 61.15 45.97 -78.14
C GLN A 258 62.36 45.03 -78.24
N GLN A 259 62.73 44.41 -77.13
CA GLN A 259 63.61 43.26 -77.14
C GLN A 259 62.83 42.03 -76.72
N ASN A 260 62.62 41.14 -77.68
CA ASN A 260 62.43 39.70 -77.50
C ASN A 260 61.36 39.28 -76.49
N ILE A 261 60.10 39.38 -76.89
CA ILE A 261 59.10 38.38 -76.48
C ILE A 261 59.14 37.29 -77.55
N GLN A 262 60.00 36.30 -77.35
CA GLN A 262 59.82 35.01 -78.01
C GLN A 262 58.46 34.43 -77.58
N PRO A 263 57.74 33.73 -78.46
CA PRO A 263 56.51 33.07 -78.10
C PRO A 263 56.80 31.83 -77.24
N ASP A 264 55.98 31.65 -76.21
CA ASP A 264 55.60 30.40 -75.56
C ASP A 264 56.70 29.42 -75.11
N SER A 265 57.19 29.65 -73.89
CA SER A 265 57.31 28.55 -72.94
C SER A 265 56.07 28.63 -72.06
N ASP A 266 55.25 27.58 -72.07
CA ASP A 266 54.07 27.49 -71.20
C ASP A 266 54.55 27.26 -69.76
N TYR A 267 54.96 28.34 -69.10
CA TYR A 267 55.47 28.32 -67.72
C TYR A 267 54.41 27.84 -66.71
N LEU A 268 53.14 27.68 -67.10
CA LEU A 268 52.13 27.00 -66.26
C LEU A 268 52.50 25.55 -65.96
N GLU A 269 53.22 24.88 -66.86
CA GLU A 269 53.64 23.49 -66.71
C GLU A 269 55.08 23.35 -66.20
N ASP A 270 55.74 24.46 -65.83
CA ASP A 270 57.08 24.43 -65.26
C ASP A 270 57.04 23.88 -63.82
N PRO A 271 57.59 22.66 -63.56
CA PRO A 271 57.56 22.06 -62.24
C PRO A 271 58.40 22.82 -61.22
N GLN A 272 59.44 23.56 -61.64
CA GLN A 272 60.25 24.38 -60.74
C GLN A 272 59.47 25.60 -60.29
N LEU A 273 58.78 26.28 -61.21
CA LEU A 273 57.93 27.42 -60.87
C LEU A 273 56.77 27.01 -59.96
N ARG A 274 56.10 25.88 -60.24
CA ARG A 274 55.05 25.32 -59.35
C ARG A 274 55.59 25.02 -57.96
N GLN A 275 56.79 24.45 -57.86
CA GLN A 275 57.41 24.13 -56.57
C GLN A 275 57.78 25.40 -55.78
N ILE A 276 58.30 26.43 -56.43
CA ILE A 276 58.62 27.71 -55.79
C ILE A 276 57.34 28.37 -55.27
N VAL A 277 56.28 28.43 -56.10
CA VAL A 277 54.97 28.97 -55.71
C VAL A 277 54.36 28.17 -54.55
N GLN A 278 54.45 26.84 -54.57
CA GLN A 278 53.93 26.00 -53.50
C GLN A 278 54.74 26.18 -52.20
N GLN A 279 56.07 26.32 -52.26
CA GLN A 279 56.88 26.62 -51.08
C GLN A 279 56.58 28.01 -50.52
N TYR A 280 56.39 29.02 -51.37
CA TYR A 280 55.93 30.34 -50.96
C TYR A 280 54.59 30.24 -50.21
N LEU A 281 53.58 29.58 -50.77
CA LEU A 281 52.26 29.44 -50.13
C LEU A 281 52.29 28.60 -48.84
N THR A 282 53.21 27.63 -48.71
CA THR A 282 53.26 26.73 -47.55
C THR A 282 54.11 27.30 -46.41
N LYS A 283 55.22 27.98 -46.73
CA LYS A 283 56.17 28.50 -45.73
C LYS A 283 55.98 29.99 -45.45
N ASN A 284 55.27 30.71 -46.32
CA ASN A 284 54.98 32.14 -46.22
C ASN A 284 56.25 33.01 -46.09
N GLU A 285 57.32 32.64 -46.81
CA GLU A 285 58.60 33.36 -46.84
C GLU A 285 58.75 34.12 -48.17
N GLU A 286 58.94 35.43 -48.09
CA GLU A 286 59.04 36.32 -49.27
C GLU A 286 60.25 36.00 -50.18
N GLY A 287 61.32 35.42 -49.63
CA GLY A 287 62.52 35.04 -50.40
C GLY A 287 62.29 33.98 -51.48
N TYR A 288 61.12 33.34 -51.51
CA TYR A 288 60.70 32.47 -52.63
C TYR A 288 60.11 33.25 -53.80
N LEU A 289 59.54 34.44 -53.57
CA LEU A 289 59.06 35.33 -54.63
C LEU A 289 60.23 35.92 -55.41
N ASP A 290 61.35 36.21 -54.73
CA ASP A 290 62.58 36.74 -55.34
C ASP A 290 63.23 35.76 -56.35
N GLN A 291 62.87 34.48 -56.28
CA GLN A 291 63.36 33.43 -57.19
C GLN A 291 62.54 33.34 -58.48
N ILE A 292 61.40 34.03 -58.55
CA ILE A 292 60.52 34.06 -59.72
C ILE A 292 60.97 35.20 -60.63
N SER A 293 61.43 34.86 -61.83
CA SER A 293 61.80 35.89 -62.81
C SER A 293 60.57 36.68 -63.27
N ASP A 294 60.76 37.95 -63.67
CA ASP A 294 59.66 38.80 -64.16
C ASP A 294 58.86 38.18 -65.31
N LYS A 295 59.53 37.33 -66.11
CA LYS A 295 58.92 36.60 -67.24
C LYS A 295 57.96 35.48 -66.80
N GLN A 296 58.05 35.02 -65.55
CA GLN A 296 57.27 33.92 -64.98
C GLN A 296 56.15 34.40 -64.04
N LEU A 297 56.12 35.68 -63.65
CA LEU A 297 55.16 36.23 -62.68
C LEU A 297 53.69 35.98 -63.06
N ARG A 298 53.35 36.12 -64.35
CA ARG A 298 51.96 35.89 -64.81
C ARG A 298 51.56 34.41 -64.69
N ALA A 299 52.47 33.47 -64.97
CA ALA A 299 52.22 32.04 -64.79
C ALA A 299 52.17 31.66 -63.30
N ALA A 300 53.04 32.25 -62.46
CA ALA A 300 53.02 32.08 -61.01
C ALA A 300 51.68 32.51 -60.40
N LEU A 301 51.13 33.66 -60.80
CA LEU A 301 49.81 34.12 -60.37
C LEU A 301 48.68 33.16 -60.78
N SER A 302 48.77 32.55 -61.97
CA SER A 302 47.80 31.54 -62.42
C SER A 302 47.91 30.26 -61.60
N ILE A 303 49.13 29.79 -61.29
CA ILE A 303 49.36 28.62 -60.42
C ILE A 303 48.83 28.90 -59.01
N ILE A 304 49.05 30.09 -58.45
CA ILE A 304 48.48 30.50 -57.15
C ILE A 304 46.96 30.41 -57.18
N LYS A 305 46.31 30.95 -58.22
CA LYS A 305 44.85 30.87 -58.37
C LYS A 305 44.34 29.43 -58.47
N GLU A 306 45.04 28.56 -59.21
CA GLU A 306 44.71 27.14 -59.34
C GLU A 306 44.85 26.38 -58.00
N ILE A 307 45.93 26.65 -57.25
CA ILE A 307 46.16 26.08 -55.92
C ILE A 307 45.09 26.58 -54.94
N PHE A 308 44.75 27.87 -54.94
CA PHE A 308 43.68 28.38 -54.09
C PHE A 308 42.33 27.74 -54.46
N GLN A 309 41.98 27.62 -55.75
CA GLN A 309 40.71 26.99 -56.15
C GLN A 309 40.63 25.50 -55.73
N THR A 310 41.74 24.77 -55.79
CA THR A 310 41.81 23.37 -55.33
C THR A 310 41.76 23.26 -53.81
N VAL A 311 42.45 24.14 -53.06
CA VAL A 311 42.38 24.21 -51.59
C VAL A 311 40.99 24.61 -51.11
N THR A 312 40.33 25.60 -51.71
CA THR A 312 38.95 25.98 -51.34
C THR A 312 37.97 24.85 -51.64
N SER A 313 38.18 24.08 -52.71
CA SER A 313 37.36 22.91 -53.05
C SER A 313 37.60 21.73 -52.09
N GLN A 314 38.84 21.54 -51.62
CA GLN A 314 39.18 20.55 -50.59
C GLN A 314 38.70 20.97 -49.20
N GLN A 315 38.84 22.25 -48.81
CA GLN A 315 38.29 22.80 -47.58
C GLN A 315 36.76 22.76 -47.60
N LEU A 316 36.09 22.97 -48.74
CA LEU A 316 34.64 22.75 -48.86
C LEU A 316 34.25 21.27 -48.70
N LYS A 317 35.08 20.33 -49.17
CA LYS A 317 34.89 18.89 -48.90
C LYS A 317 35.16 18.53 -47.44
N GLU A 318 36.16 19.14 -46.80
CA GLU A 318 36.48 18.94 -45.39
C GLU A 318 35.47 19.59 -44.45
N ILE A 319 34.97 20.79 -44.75
CA ILE A 319 33.87 21.46 -44.04
C ILE A 319 32.58 20.63 -44.19
N LYS A 320 32.32 20.04 -45.36
CA LYS A 320 31.26 19.04 -45.54
C LYS A 320 31.54 17.73 -44.79
N SER A 321 32.79 17.38 -44.48
CA SER A 321 33.10 16.21 -43.65
C SER A 321 33.06 16.51 -42.14
N GLN A 322 33.32 17.76 -41.74
CA GLN A 322 33.39 18.22 -40.34
C GLN A 322 32.05 18.78 -39.83
N GLN A 323 31.15 19.26 -40.70
CA GLN A 323 29.75 19.52 -40.33
C GLN A 323 28.93 18.24 -40.03
N PHE A 324 29.50 17.05 -40.30
CA PHE A 324 28.86 15.75 -40.05
C PHE A 324 29.34 15.04 -38.77
N GLN A 325 30.05 15.73 -37.87
CA GLN A 325 30.49 15.18 -36.58
C GLN A 325 30.02 16.01 -35.38
N GLN A 326 28.71 16.28 -35.30
CA GLN A 326 28.00 16.40 -34.02
C GLN A 326 27.05 15.21 -33.86
N PRO A 327 26.86 14.70 -32.64
CA PRO A 327 27.04 13.27 -32.40
C PRO A 327 25.78 12.45 -32.64
N LYS A 328 25.92 11.33 -33.39
CA LYS A 328 24.96 10.20 -33.45
C LYS A 328 24.50 9.72 -32.06
N GLN A 329 25.27 9.98 -31.00
CA GLN A 329 24.94 9.60 -29.63
C GLN A 329 23.69 10.29 -29.07
N ILE A 330 23.40 11.55 -29.46
CA ILE A 330 22.22 12.27 -28.94
C ILE A 330 20.93 11.73 -29.57
N SER A 331 20.95 11.34 -30.86
CA SER A 331 19.76 10.75 -31.48
C SER A 331 19.51 9.32 -31.00
N GLU A 332 20.56 8.52 -30.81
CA GLU A 332 20.44 7.17 -30.24
C GLU A 332 19.90 7.20 -28.80
N GLU A 333 20.34 8.13 -27.96
CA GLU A 333 19.84 8.26 -26.58
C GLU A 333 18.37 8.68 -26.53
N ILE A 334 17.95 9.63 -27.38
CA ILE A 334 16.54 10.02 -27.51
C ILE A 334 15.70 8.85 -28.04
N GLU A 335 16.21 8.06 -29.00
CA GLU A 335 15.50 6.93 -29.59
C GLU A 335 15.36 5.75 -28.60
N ILE A 336 16.41 5.46 -27.81
CA ILE A 336 16.37 4.49 -26.71
C ILE A 336 15.34 4.92 -25.64
N ASN A 337 15.41 6.17 -25.20
CA ASN A 337 14.47 6.71 -24.21
C ASN A 337 13.02 6.71 -24.73
N LEU A 338 12.81 6.94 -26.03
CA LEU A 338 11.49 6.88 -26.66
C LEU A 338 10.95 5.44 -26.65
N GLN A 339 11.82 4.47 -26.92
CA GLN A 339 11.46 3.06 -26.91
C GLN A 339 11.11 2.58 -25.50
N GLU A 340 11.83 3.04 -24.48
CA GLU A 340 11.51 2.77 -23.07
C GLU A 340 10.19 3.42 -22.63
N ALA A 341 9.97 4.68 -23.01
CA ALA A 341 8.70 5.38 -22.75
C ALA A 341 7.50 4.66 -23.40
N ARG A 342 7.66 4.16 -24.63
CA ARG A 342 6.64 3.36 -25.34
C ARG A 342 6.36 2.02 -24.63
N LYS A 343 7.39 1.33 -24.14
CA LYS A 343 7.20 0.11 -23.32
C LYS A 343 6.46 0.41 -22.02
N LYS A 344 6.79 1.52 -21.36
CA LYS A 344 6.11 1.97 -20.14
C LYS A 344 4.64 2.31 -20.40
N ARG A 345 4.33 2.98 -21.51
CA ARG A 345 2.96 3.23 -21.96
C ARG A 345 2.16 1.93 -22.11
N GLU A 346 2.73 0.95 -22.79
CA GLU A 346 2.07 -0.34 -23.06
C GLU A 346 1.84 -1.15 -21.77
N PHE A 347 2.79 -1.11 -20.84
CA PHE A 347 2.64 -1.69 -19.50
C PHE A 347 1.47 -1.05 -18.72
N LEU A 348 1.40 0.28 -18.67
CA LEU A 348 0.34 1.00 -17.97
C LEU A 348 -1.06 0.70 -18.56
N ILE A 349 -1.18 0.62 -19.89
CA ILE A 349 -2.43 0.21 -20.55
C ILE A 349 -2.85 -1.20 -20.11
N LYS A 350 -1.92 -2.14 -20.07
CA LYS A 350 -2.18 -3.52 -19.66
C LYS A 350 -2.63 -3.60 -18.19
N GLU A 351 -2.04 -2.77 -17.33
CA GLU A 351 -2.37 -2.71 -15.92
C GLU A 351 -3.77 -2.12 -15.67
N ILE A 352 -4.13 -1.03 -16.37
CA ILE A 352 -5.48 -0.45 -16.36
C ILE A 352 -6.51 -1.51 -16.78
N LYS A 353 -6.25 -2.21 -17.90
CA LYS A 353 -7.13 -3.27 -18.39
C LYS A 353 -7.30 -4.39 -17.36
N ASN A 354 -6.23 -4.87 -16.75
CA ASN A 354 -6.29 -5.92 -15.73
C ASN A 354 -7.09 -5.50 -14.48
N LYS A 355 -6.94 -4.26 -14.02
CA LYS A 355 -7.70 -3.74 -12.87
C LYS A 355 -9.17 -3.51 -13.21
N MET A 356 -9.49 -3.02 -14.41
CA MET A 356 -10.87 -2.94 -14.90
C MET A 356 -11.51 -4.32 -15.05
N ASP A 357 -10.78 -5.31 -15.57
CA ASP A 357 -11.26 -6.70 -15.68
C ASP A 357 -11.60 -7.31 -14.32
N ARG A 358 -10.82 -7.00 -13.27
CA ARG A 358 -11.11 -7.43 -11.90
C ARG A 358 -12.42 -6.84 -11.38
N ILE A 359 -12.68 -5.56 -11.66
CA ILE A 359 -13.94 -4.89 -11.31
C ILE A 359 -15.12 -5.57 -12.02
N VAL A 360 -14.99 -5.87 -13.32
CA VAL A 360 -16.07 -6.45 -14.13
C VAL A 360 -16.33 -7.92 -13.78
N LYS A 361 -15.30 -8.68 -13.39
CA LYS A 361 -15.42 -10.12 -13.06
C LYS A 361 -15.81 -10.39 -11.61
N SER A 362 -15.76 -9.41 -10.71
CA SER A 362 -16.18 -9.61 -9.31
C SER A 362 -17.69 -9.81 -9.22
N LYS A 363 -18.12 -10.94 -8.65
CA LYS A 363 -19.54 -11.27 -8.43
C LYS A 363 -20.06 -10.82 -7.07
N GLU A 364 -19.17 -10.41 -6.16
CA GLU A 364 -19.49 -9.89 -4.83
C GLU A 364 -18.99 -8.44 -4.76
N PHE A 365 -19.89 -7.54 -4.38
CA PHE A 365 -19.69 -6.09 -4.49
C PHE A 365 -19.28 -5.53 -3.13
N ASP A 366 -17.98 -5.55 -2.82
CA ASP A 366 -17.43 -4.77 -1.72
C ASP A 366 -17.17 -3.34 -2.20
N LEU A 367 -17.97 -2.40 -1.68
CA LEU A 367 -17.93 -1.00 -2.07
C LEU A 367 -16.60 -0.32 -1.70
N ILE A 368 -15.93 -0.81 -0.65
CA ILE A 368 -14.65 -0.25 -0.19
C ILE A 368 -13.54 -0.67 -1.16
N GLU A 369 -13.43 -1.97 -1.48
CA GLU A 369 -12.46 -2.48 -2.45
C GLU A 369 -12.69 -1.88 -3.85
N PHE A 370 -13.95 -1.66 -4.24
CA PHE A 370 -14.29 -1.00 -5.50
C PHE A 370 -13.79 0.45 -5.54
N ASN A 371 -13.98 1.22 -4.46
CA ASN A 371 -13.52 2.60 -4.37
C ASN A 371 -11.98 2.69 -4.37
N GLU A 372 -11.31 1.75 -3.71
CA GLU A 372 -9.84 1.64 -3.74
C GLU A 372 -9.33 1.34 -5.16
N LEU A 373 -9.92 0.33 -5.82
CA LEU A 373 -9.59 0.00 -7.21
C LEU A 373 -9.87 1.15 -8.18
N GLN A 374 -10.95 1.92 -7.98
CA GLN A 374 -11.22 3.12 -8.78
C GLN A 374 -10.15 4.20 -8.58
N LYS A 375 -9.73 4.43 -7.34
CA LYS A 375 -8.66 5.39 -7.02
C LYS A 375 -7.34 4.97 -7.65
N GLU A 376 -6.97 3.69 -7.55
CA GLU A 376 -5.77 3.15 -8.19
C GLU A 376 -5.82 3.30 -9.73
N ILE A 377 -6.96 3.01 -10.36
CA ILE A 377 -7.13 3.23 -11.80
C ILE A 377 -6.95 4.71 -12.17
N GLN A 378 -7.44 5.63 -11.33
CA GLN A 378 -7.31 7.07 -11.57
C GLN A 378 -5.86 7.55 -11.44
N GLU A 379 -5.10 7.04 -10.47
CA GLU A 379 -3.67 7.30 -10.32
C GLU A 379 -2.87 6.75 -11.51
N ILE A 380 -3.17 5.53 -11.98
CA ILE A 380 -2.51 4.94 -13.15
C ILE A 380 -2.85 5.72 -14.44
N LYS A 381 -4.08 6.24 -14.57
CA LYS A 381 -4.46 7.13 -15.69
C LYS A 381 -3.69 8.45 -15.68
N GLN A 382 -3.43 9.02 -14.51
CA GLN A 382 -2.58 10.22 -14.41
C GLN A 382 -1.15 9.92 -14.84
N GLN A 383 -0.57 8.79 -14.38
CA GLN A 383 0.75 8.35 -14.82
C GLN A 383 0.80 8.11 -16.34
N TYR A 384 -0.23 7.49 -16.90
CA TYR A 384 -0.37 7.30 -18.34
C TYR A 384 -0.33 8.63 -19.10
N SER A 385 -1.08 9.63 -18.65
CA SER A 385 -1.08 10.97 -19.26
C SER A 385 0.30 11.63 -19.20
N THR A 386 1.05 11.48 -18.09
CA THR A 386 2.41 12.03 -18.00
C THR A 386 3.39 11.35 -18.96
N VAL A 387 3.25 10.04 -19.18
CA VAL A 387 4.08 9.29 -20.14
C VAL A 387 3.72 9.67 -21.59
N GLU A 388 2.44 9.88 -21.90
CA GLU A 388 2.03 10.31 -23.24
C GLU A 388 2.55 11.71 -23.59
N ASN A 389 2.51 12.64 -22.62
CA ASN A 389 3.08 13.99 -22.80
C ASN A 389 4.60 13.92 -23.05
N LEU A 390 5.32 13.07 -22.31
CA LEU A 390 6.75 12.85 -22.52
C LEU A 390 7.05 12.28 -23.92
N ILE A 391 6.25 11.30 -24.37
CA ILE A 391 6.39 10.74 -25.73
C ILE A 391 6.20 11.84 -26.77
N GLN A 392 5.17 12.69 -26.62
CA GLN A 392 4.91 13.79 -27.55
C GLN A 392 6.05 14.83 -27.58
N GLU A 393 6.59 15.20 -26.42
CA GLU A 393 7.75 16.10 -26.32
C GLU A 393 8.99 15.51 -27.02
N MET A 394 9.26 14.21 -26.79
CA MET A 394 10.38 13.52 -27.42
C MET A 394 10.21 13.35 -28.93
N GLU A 395 8.98 13.08 -29.40
CA GLU A 395 8.65 13.03 -30.83
C GLU A 395 8.82 14.40 -31.50
N GLN A 396 8.44 15.48 -30.82
CA GLN A 396 8.68 16.85 -31.31
C GLN A 396 10.17 17.19 -31.38
N GLN A 397 10.98 16.78 -30.40
CA GLN A 397 12.44 16.97 -30.44
C GLN A 397 13.11 16.18 -31.59
N LEU A 398 12.59 15.00 -31.93
CA LEU A 398 13.03 14.23 -33.10
C LEU A 398 12.65 14.90 -34.43
N ILE A 399 11.51 15.59 -34.49
CA ILE A 399 11.04 16.32 -35.68
C ILE A 399 11.81 17.64 -35.87
N LEU A 400 12.13 18.34 -34.78
CA LEU A 400 12.87 19.62 -34.81
C LEU A 400 14.38 19.44 -35.05
N ASN A 401 14.85 18.19 -35.14
CA ASN A 401 16.23 17.90 -35.49
C ASN A 401 16.45 18.16 -36.99
N PRO A 402 17.31 19.14 -37.38
CA PRO A 402 17.50 19.53 -38.79
C PRO A 402 18.05 18.41 -39.68
N HIS A 403 18.51 17.31 -39.08
CA HIS A 403 19.08 16.15 -39.76
C HIS A 403 18.06 15.18 -40.39
N ARG A 404 16.74 15.33 -40.15
CA ARG A 404 15.74 14.41 -40.74
C ARG A 404 15.07 14.89 -42.03
N ASN A 405 15.17 16.18 -42.35
CA ASN A 405 14.58 16.74 -43.57
C ASN A 405 15.59 16.93 -44.72
N SER A 406 16.82 16.43 -44.59
CA SER A 406 17.74 16.31 -45.73
C SER A 406 17.53 14.97 -46.46
N CYS A 407 16.28 14.66 -46.79
CA CYS A 407 15.96 13.77 -47.90
C CYS A 407 15.79 14.65 -49.14
N VAL A 408 16.91 15.15 -49.66
CA VAL A 408 16.97 15.42 -51.11
C VAL A 408 17.03 14.05 -51.74
N SER A 409 15.89 13.61 -52.29
CA SER A 409 15.84 12.54 -53.26
C SER A 409 16.84 12.88 -54.37
N PHE A 410 17.88 12.07 -54.52
CA PHE A 410 18.60 12.03 -55.79
C PHE A 410 17.62 11.42 -56.79
N ASP A 411 17.10 12.25 -57.69
CA ASP A 411 16.52 11.76 -58.93
C ASP A 411 17.64 11.02 -59.69
N ASP A 412 17.47 9.71 -59.85
CA ASP A 412 18.40 8.80 -60.53
C ASP A 412 18.42 8.97 -62.06
N HIS A 413 18.18 10.19 -62.57
CA HIS A 413 17.96 10.44 -64.00
C HIS A 413 18.85 11.49 -64.67
N GLU A 414 20.00 11.87 -64.10
CA GLU A 414 20.96 12.74 -64.82
C GLU A 414 22.44 12.36 -64.62
N PHE A 415 22.78 11.09 -64.86
CA PHE A 415 24.16 10.73 -65.24
C PHE A 415 24.14 9.88 -66.52
N GLN A 416 24.12 10.59 -67.66
CA GLN A 416 24.72 10.16 -68.92
C GLN A 416 25.60 11.28 -69.46
#